data_AF-A0A495S9W2-F1
#
_entry.id   AF-A0A495S9W2-F1
#
_cell.length_a   1.000
_cell.length_b   1.000
_cell.length_c   1.000
_cell.angle_alpha   90.00
_cell.angle_beta   90.00
_cell.angle_gamma   90.00
#
_symmetry.space_group_name_H-M   'P 1'
#
loop_
_entity.id
_entity.type
_entity.pdbx_description
1 polymer ?
#
loop_
_entity_poly.entity_id
_entity_poly.type
_entity_poly.pdbx_seq_one_letter_code
_entity_poly.pdbx_strand_id
1 'polypeptide(L)'
;MESSEKMTTLSQVMEKLSQRGITREFRMTESGKMKFENSGKDYQPSDLNILKTYRFEGDSNPDDSAVLYIVKDTEGNIGMIIDSYGADSNYPGHEFDAFLRDIPIQESDEFNF
;
A
#
# COMPACT_ATOMS: atom_id res chain seq x y z
N MET A 1 19.78 17.23 19.01
CA MET A 1 18.49 16.54 19.22
C MET A 1 17.47 17.34 18.45
N GLU A 2 17.38 17.07 17.14
CA GLU A 2 16.49 17.82 16.24
C GLU A 2 15.06 17.32 16.42
N SER A 3 14.25 18.19 17.01
CA SER A 3 12.81 18.20 16.81
C SER A 3 12.58 18.83 15.44
N SER A 4 12.16 18.04 14.44
CA SER A 4 11.68 18.57 13.16
C SER A 4 10.38 17.87 12.79
N GLU A 5 9.41 18.69 12.43
CA GLU A 5 8.00 18.37 12.22
C GLU A 5 7.77 17.15 11.33
N LYS A 6 6.74 16.37 11.69
CA LYS A 6 6.34 15.10 11.11
C LYS A 6 6.08 15.19 9.59
N MET A 7 7.13 15.12 8.78
CA MET A 7 7.02 14.57 7.44
C MET A 7 7.01 13.07 7.61
N THR A 8 5.82 12.46 7.68
CA THR A 8 5.70 11.00 7.76
C THR A 8 6.25 10.45 6.46
N THR A 9 7.51 10.00 6.47
CA THR A 9 8.18 9.41 5.30
C THR A 9 7.76 7.95 5.15
N LEU A 10 7.95 7.39 3.94
CA LEU A 10 7.66 5.98 3.66
C LEU A 10 8.31 5.08 4.71
N SER A 11 9.58 5.32 5.02
CA SER A 11 10.33 4.58 6.04
C SER A 11 9.68 4.63 7.42
N GLN A 12 9.14 5.78 7.84
CA GLN A 12 8.46 5.89 9.14
C GLN A 12 7.15 5.11 9.15
N VAL A 13 6.33 5.21 8.11
CA VAL A 13 5.08 4.43 8.02
C VAL A 13 5.38 2.94 8.00
N MET A 14 6.37 2.50 7.23
CA MET A 14 6.80 1.10 7.18
C MET A 14 7.31 0.62 8.55
N GLU A 15 8.05 1.44 9.29
CA GLU A 15 8.48 1.10 10.64
C GLU A 15 7.29 0.93 11.60
N LYS A 16 6.31 1.85 11.55
CA LYS A 16 5.07 1.74 12.36
C LYS A 16 4.26 0.49 12.01
N LEU A 17 4.15 0.16 10.74
CA LEU A 17 3.48 -1.05 10.27
C LEU A 17 4.22 -2.29 10.75
N SER A 18 5.55 -2.31 10.63
CA SER A 18 6.40 -3.39 11.12
C SER A 18 6.25 -3.61 12.63
N GLN A 19 6.19 -2.53 13.43
CA GLN A 19 5.92 -2.60 14.87
C GLN A 19 4.54 -3.20 15.20
N ARG A 20 3.55 -3.06 14.30
CA ARG A 20 2.24 -3.69 14.42
C ARG A 20 2.21 -5.14 13.91
N GLY A 21 3.33 -5.65 13.39
CA GLY A 21 3.40 -6.97 12.75
C GLY A 21 2.92 -6.98 11.30
N ILE A 22 2.68 -5.80 10.71
CA ILE A 22 2.29 -5.63 9.32
C ILE A 22 3.57 -5.43 8.51
N THR A 23 4.20 -6.54 8.14
CA THR A 23 5.42 -6.55 7.30
C THR A 23 5.15 -7.02 5.88
N ARG A 24 3.91 -7.46 5.61
CA ARG A 24 3.53 -8.09 4.36
C ARG A 24 2.90 -7.09 3.42
N GLU A 25 3.25 -7.22 2.15
CA GLU A 25 2.67 -6.42 1.09
C GLU A 25 1.77 -7.24 0.16
N PHE A 26 0.84 -6.55 -0.49
CA PHE A 26 0.00 -7.11 -1.53
C PHE A 26 0.58 -6.70 -2.88
N ARG A 27 0.88 -7.70 -3.71
CA ARG A 27 1.39 -7.51 -5.06
C ARG A 27 0.46 -8.11 -6.09
N MET A 28 0.26 -7.38 -7.18
CA MET A 28 -0.50 -7.90 -8.31
C MET A 28 0.39 -8.79 -9.18
N THR A 29 -0.18 -9.89 -9.63
CA THR A 29 0.49 -10.80 -10.56
C THR A 29 0.27 -10.36 -12.00
N GLU A 30 1.11 -10.85 -12.92
CA GLU A 30 0.95 -10.61 -14.38
C GLU A 30 -0.41 -11.06 -14.93
N SER A 31 -1.15 -11.92 -14.22
CA SER A 31 -2.49 -12.37 -14.59
C SER A 31 -3.62 -11.46 -14.06
N GLY A 32 -3.29 -10.29 -13.53
CA GLY A 32 -4.28 -9.34 -13.05
C GLY A 32 -4.84 -9.65 -11.65
N LYS A 33 -4.24 -10.59 -10.92
CA LYS A 33 -4.72 -11.02 -9.60
C LYS A 33 -3.87 -10.49 -8.48
N MET A 34 -4.49 -9.93 -7.44
CA MET A 34 -3.80 -9.49 -6.24
C MET A 34 -3.42 -10.69 -5.37
N LYS A 35 -2.16 -10.74 -4.93
CA LYS A 35 -1.63 -11.77 -4.05
C LYS A 35 -0.95 -11.16 -2.85
N PHE A 36 -1.17 -11.77 -1.70
CA PHE A 36 -0.47 -11.39 -0.48
C PHE A 36 0.91 -12.05 -0.45
N GLU A 37 1.91 -11.32 0.02
CA GLU A 37 3.28 -11.85 0.12
C GLU A 37 3.31 -13.16 0.93
N ASN A 38 4.01 -14.17 0.39
CA ASN A 38 4.03 -15.54 0.91
C ASN A 38 2.67 -16.26 0.97
N SER A 39 1.63 -15.73 0.33
CA SER A 39 0.34 -16.39 0.19
C SER A 39 0.10 -16.86 -1.24
N GLY A 40 -0.34 -18.12 -1.39
CA GLY A 40 -0.79 -18.66 -2.67
C GLY A 40 -2.19 -18.18 -3.07
N LYS A 41 -2.91 -17.50 -2.18
CA LYS A 41 -4.30 -17.07 -2.35
C LYS A 41 -4.39 -15.85 -3.25
N ASP A 42 -5.31 -15.90 -4.19
CA ASP A 42 -5.75 -14.73 -4.95
C ASP A 42 -6.85 -13.97 -4.20
N TYR A 43 -6.65 -12.66 -4.09
CA TYR A 43 -7.58 -11.72 -3.46
C TYR A 43 -8.31 -10.94 -4.54
N GLN A 44 -9.63 -10.82 -4.39
CA GLN A 44 -10.45 -9.95 -5.22
C GLN A 44 -10.57 -8.57 -4.55
N PRO A 45 -10.92 -7.52 -5.30
CA PRO A 45 -11.08 -6.19 -4.70
C PRO A 45 -12.19 -6.19 -3.64
N SER A 46 -13.23 -6.99 -3.80
CA SER A 46 -14.30 -7.17 -2.80
C SER A 46 -13.85 -7.90 -1.51
N ASP A 47 -12.74 -8.65 -1.54
CA ASP A 47 -12.17 -9.29 -0.34
C ASP A 47 -11.27 -8.34 0.46
N LEU A 48 -10.94 -7.17 -0.11
CA LEU A 48 -10.03 -6.21 0.47
C LEU A 48 -10.77 -4.92 0.84
N ASN A 49 -10.23 -4.20 1.82
CA ASN A 49 -10.73 -2.90 2.24
C ASN A 49 -9.55 -1.95 2.43
N ILE A 50 -9.56 -0.81 1.72
CA ILE A 50 -8.54 0.22 1.91
C ILE A 50 -8.81 0.94 3.23
N LEU A 51 -7.93 0.74 4.20
CA LEU A 51 -8.00 1.38 5.52
C LEU A 51 -7.35 2.76 5.56
N LYS A 52 -6.32 2.99 4.74
CA LYS A 52 -5.64 4.28 4.67
C LYS A 52 -4.80 4.38 3.42
N THR A 53 -4.63 5.60 2.92
CA THR A 53 -3.72 5.90 1.82
C THR A 53 -2.69 6.93 2.25
N TYR A 54 -1.44 6.67 1.91
CA TYR A 54 -0.29 7.54 2.15
C TYR A 54 0.37 7.84 0.82
N ARG A 55 0.47 9.11 0.46
CA ARG A 55 1.22 9.55 -0.72
C ARG A 55 2.55 10.11 -0.26
N PHE A 56 3.62 9.58 -0.82
CA PHE A 56 4.98 10.04 -0.61
C PHE A 56 5.50 10.61 -1.91
N GLU A 57 6.00 11.83 -1.84
CA GLU A 57 6.76 12.45 -2.92
C GLU A 57 8.23 12.16 -2.64
N GLY A 58 8.95 11.58 -3.58
CA GLY A 58 10.34 11.19 -3.39
C GLY A 58 11.21 12.41 -3.11
N ASP A 59 11.96 12.39 -2.01
CA ASP A 59 12.89 13.45 -1.63
C ASP A 59 13.95 13.76 -2.70
N SER A 60 14.26 12.80 -3.58
CA SER A 60 15.35 12.91 -4.55
C SER A 60 14.91 13.28 -5.96
N ASN A 61 13.70 12.89 -6.37
CA ASN A 61 13.16 13.18 -7.70
C ASN A 61 11.65 13.41 -7.60
N PRO A 62 11.11 14.53 -8.10
CA PRO A 62 9.66 14.76 -8.16
C PRO A 62 8.92 13.75 -9.05
N ASP A 63 9.67 13.03 -9.90
CA ASP A 63 9.15 11.95 -10.75
C ASP A 63 9.03 10.61 -10.01
N ASP A 64 9.70 10.45 -8.86
CA ASP A 64 9.67 9.24 -8.04
C ASP A 64 8.63 9.43 -6.94
N SER A 65 7.36 9.13 -7.26
CA SER A 65 6.26 9.25 -6.30
C SER A 65 5.80 7.86 -5.90
N ALA A 66 5.62 7.61 -4.60
CA ALA A 66 5.11 6.34 -4.12
C ALA A 66 3.79 6.54 -3.37
N VAL A 67 2.83 5.65 -3.60
CA VAL A 67 1.57 5.63 -2.86
C VAL A 67 1.46 4.31 -2.10
N LEU A 68 1.35 4.38 -0.78
CA LEU A 68 1.12 3.23 0.09
C LEU A 68 -0.35 3.18 0.49
N TYR A 69 -1.03 2.09 0.14
CA TYR A 69 -2.38 1.80 0.56
C TYR A 69 -2.34 0.71 1.63
N ILE A 70 -2.81 1.03 2.83
CA ILE A 70 -3.02 0.03 3.87
C ILE A 70 -4.34 -0.66 3.55
N VAL A 71 -4.29 -1.97 3.34
CA VAL A 71 -5.45 -2.79 3.01
C VAL A 71 -5.64 -3.88 4.04
N LYS A 72 -6.90 -4.22 4.28
CA LYS A 72 -7.28 -5.32 5.16
C LYS A 72 -8.17 -6.28 4.42
N ASP A 73 -7.90 -7.57 4.59
CA ASP A 73 -8.71 -8.65 4.06
C ASP A 73 -9.90 -8.94 4.98
N THR A 74 -10.93 -9.58 4.42
CA THR A 74 -12.12 -10.06 5.16
C THR A 74 -11.80 -10.96 6.36
N GLU A 75 -10.69 -11.71 6.34
CA GLU A 75 -10.24 -12.55 7.45
C GLU A 75 -9.54 -11.75 8.57
N GLY A 76 -9.33 -10.45 8.37
CA GLY A 76 -8.66 -9.57 9.32
C GLY A 76 -7.16 -9.40 9.11
N ASN A 77 -6.60 -10.03 8.08
CA ASN A 77 -5.20 -9.85 7.70
C ASN A 77 -4.99 -8.44 7.17
N ILE A 78 -4.02 -7.71 7.73
CA ILE A 78 -3.67 -6.36 7.26
C ILE A 78 -2.36 -6.45 6.49
N GLY A 79 -2.32 -5.76 5.36
CA GLY A 79 -1.12 -5.60 4.55
C GLY A 79 -1.07 -4.22 3.92
N MET A 80 -0.03 -3.99 3.13
CA MET A 80 0.19 -2.73 2.44
C MET A 80 0.40 -2.97 0.95
N ILE A 81 -0.14 -2.09 0.11
CA ILE A 81 0.12 -2.05 -1.32
C ILE A 81 1.01 -0.83 -1.53
N ILE A 82 2.17 -1.02 -2.14
CA ILE A 82 3.06 0.08 -2.48
C ILE A 82 3.04 0.22 -4.00
N ASP A 83 2.63 1.39 -4.44
CA ASP A 83 2.52 1.77 -5.83
C ASP A 83 3.55 2.87 -6.12
N SER A 84 4.72 2.45 -6.58
CA SER A 84 5.80 3.36 -6.98
C SER A 84 5.57 3.80 -8.43
N TYR A 85 5.04 5.02 -8.59
CA TYR A 85 4.99 5.74 -9.85
C TYR A 85 6.38 6.26 -10.20
N GLY A 86 6.95 5.73 -11.29
CA GLY A 86 8.23 6.14 -11.85
C GLY A 86 8.49 5.45 -13.18
N ALA A 87 9.68 5.68 -13.76
CA ALA A 87 10.11 5.06 -15.02
C ALA A 87 10.12 3.52 -15.00
N ASP A 88 10.19 2.92 -13.80
CA ASP A 88 10.09 1.49 -13.53
C ASP A 88 8.78 1.18 -12.81
N SER A 89 7.65 1.61 -13.40
CA SER A 89 6.33 1.29 -12.85
C SER A 89 6.17 -0.22 -12.75
N ASN A 90 6.13 -0.74 -11.52
CA ASN A 90 6.07 -2.17 -11.24
C ASN A 90 4.79 -2.84 -11.78
N TYR A 91 3.76 -2.03 -12.09
CA TYR A 91 2.51 -2.47 -12.70
C TYR A 91 2.25 -1.68 -14.00
N PRO A 92 2.73 -2.14 -15.16
CA PRO A 92 2.48 -1.49 -16.45
C PRO A 92 1.05 -1.71 -16.99
N GLY A 93 0.03 -1.71 -16.13
CA GLY A 93 -1.31 -2.19 -16.47
C GLY A 93 -2.45 -1.35 -15.90
N HIS A 94 -3.39 -1.00 -16.77
CA HIS A 94 -4.69 -0.39 -16.43
C HIS A 94 -5.53 -1.27 -15.48
N GLU A 95 -5.19 -2.56 -15.38
CA GLU A 95 -5.85 -3.51 -14.49
C GLU A 95 -5.59 -3.19 -13.02
N PHE A 96 -4.38 -2.73 -12.65
CA PHE A 96 -4.06 -2.44 -11.25
C PHE A 96 -4.82 -1.20 -10.74
N ASP A 97 -4.86 -0.15 -11.56
CA ASP A 97 -5.67 1.04 -11.29
C ASP A 97 -7.16 0.68 -11.16
N ALA A 98 -7.69 -0.12 -12.10
CA ALA A 98 -9.06 -0.60 -12.04
C ALA A 98 -9.34 -1.43 -10.79
N PHE A 99 -8.40 -2.31 -10.40
CA PHE A 99 -8.50 -3.12 -9.20
C PHE A 99 -8.57 -2.24 -7.95
N LEU A 100 -7.61 -1.33 -7.78
CA LEU A 100 -7.59 -0.39 -6.64
C LEU A 100 -8.89 0.42 -6.54
N ARG A 101 -9.42 0.86 -7.68
CA ARG A 101 -10.67 1.62 -7.76
C ARG A 101 -11.91 0.80 -7.36
N ASP A 102 -11.88 -0.51 -7.57
CA ASP A 102 -12.97 -1.41 -7.20
C ASP A 102 -12.92 -1.79 -5.70
N ILE A 103 -11.77 -1.62 -5.04
CA ILE A 103 -11.65 -1.91 -3.60
C ILE A 103 -12.50 -0.92 -2.79
N PRO A 104 -13.39 -1.39 -1.90
CA PRO A 104 -14.11 -0.50 -0.99
C PRO A 104 -13.15 0.21 -0.03
N ILE A 105 -13.27 1.53 0.02
CA ILE A 105 -12.50 2.38 0.94
C ILE A 105 -13.21 2.42 2.30
N GLN A 106 -12.54 1.94 3.33
CA GLN A 106 -12.98 1.94 4.71
C GLN A 106 -11.93 2.62 5.60
N GLU A 107 -11.79 3.94 5.41
CA GLU A 107 -10.79 4.72 6.14
C GLU A 107 -10.90 4.52 7.65
N SER A 108 -9.77 4.19 8.27
CA SER A 108 -9.67 3.93 9.70
C SER A 108 -8.64 4.87 10.32
N ASP A 109 -9.06 5.65 11.32
CA ASP A 109 -8.18 6.57 12.06
C ASP A 109 -7.08 5.82 12.86
N GLU A 110 -7.26 4.52 13.07
CA GLU A 110 -6.25 3.65 13.70
C GLU A 110 -4.90 3.67 12.97
N PHE A 111 -4.90 3.92 11.66
CA PHE A 111 -3.69 3.97 10.84
C PHE A 111 -3.30 5.39 10.47
N ASN A 112 -3.70 6.40 11.26
CA ASN A 112 -3.31 7.80 11.09
C ASN A 112 -2.03 8.08 11.92
N PHE A 113 -0.85 8.16 11.26
CA PHE A 113 0.47 8.28 11.91
C PHE A 113 1.01 9.72 11.96
#